data_AF-A0AAP7N6E2-F1
#
_entry.id   AF-A0AAP7N6E2-F1
#
_cell.length_a   1.000
_cell.length_b   1.000
_cell.length_c   1.000
_cell.angle_alpha   90.00
_cell.angle_beta   90.00
_cell.angle_gamma   90.00
#
_symmetry.space_group_name_H-M   'P 1'
#
loop_
_entity.id
_entity.type
_entity.pdbx_description
1 polymer ?
#
loop_
_entity_poly.entity_id
_entity_poly.type
_entity_poly.pdbx_seq_one_letter_code
_entity_poly.pdbx_strand_id
1 'polypeptide(L)'
;MQQGFLKRSKIPYDLVTKKLNAWYMAIKSGLVDEAERIKVEAEAELANMEENQDALLYYQLLEFRHEIMLSYMKSKNMFKRIYMITRMKMTSFSLIEFYVV
;
A
#
# COMPACT_ATOMS: atom_id res chain seq x y z
N MET A 1 -19.81 -43.08 17.02
CA MET A 1 -18.61 -42.24 17.10
C MET A 1 -18.94 -40.90 16.44
N GLN A 2 -19.21 -39.85 17.22
CA GLN A 2 -19.50 -38.51 16.69
C GLN A 2 -18.16 -37.85 16.30
N GLN A 3 -17.98 -37.53 15.02
CA GLN A 3 -16.89 -36.65 14.60
C GLN A 3 -17.28 -35.22 14.95
N GLY A 4 -16.70 -34.69 16.03
CA GLY A 4 -16.81 -33.28 16.38
C GLY A 4 -16.12 -32.44 15.31
N PHE A 5 -16.91 -31.74 14.52
CA PHE A 5 -16.44 -30.74 13.56
C PHE A 5 -15.81 -29.59 14.37
N LEU A 6 -14.47 -29.54 14.46
CA LEU A 6 -13.76 -28.44 15.08
C LEU A 6 -13.98 -27.18 14.24
N LYS A 7 -15.04 -26.43 14.55
CA LYS A 7 -15.29 -25.10 14.00
C LYS A 7 -14.10 -24.23 14.45
N ARG A 8 -13.18 -23.91 13.55
CA ARG A 8 -12.11 -22.93 13.86
C ARG A 8 -12.79 -21.68 14.41
N SER A 9 -12.43 -21.28 15.63
CA SER A 9 -12.96 -20.05 16.22
C SER A 9 -12.59 -18.88 15.32
N LYS A 10 -13.58 -18.05 14.98
CA LYS A 10 -13.37 -16.81 14.23
C LYS A 10 -12.50 -15.86 15.06
N ILE A 11 -11.71 -15.03 14.38
CA ILE A 11 -10.90 -13.99 15.01
C ILE A 11 -11.83 -12.86 15.48
N PRO A 12 -11.73 -12.38 16.72
CA PRO A 12 -12.46 -11.20 17.17
C PRO A 12 -12.19 -9.97 16.28
N TYR A 13 -13.23 -9.23 15.93
CA TYR A 13 -13.11 -8.11 15.00
C TYR A 13 -12.21 -7.01 15.56
N ASP A 14 -12.19 -6.81 16.88
CA ASP A 14 -11.38 -5.77 17.52
C ASP A 14 -9.87 -5.98 17.30
N LEU A 15 -9.42 -7.24 17.21
CA LEU A 15 -8.03 -7.58 16.89
C LEU A 15 -7.69 -7.23 15.44
N VAL A 16 -8.58 -7.56 14.51
CA VAL A 16 -8.41 -7.23 13.10
C VAL A 16 -8.44 -5.70 12.91
N THR A 17 -9.32 -4.98 13.61
CA THR A 17 -9.39 -3.52 13.57
C THR A 17 -8.11 -2.85 14.10
N LYS A 18 -7.43 -3.44 15.10
CA LYS A 18 -6.11 -2.97 15.56
C LYS A 18 -5.06 -3.09 14.45
N LYS A 19 -5.09 -4.18 13.68
CA LYS A 19 -4.20 -4.37 12.51
C LYS A 19 -4.55 -3.40 11.38
N LEU A 20 -5.83 -3.17 11.10
CA LEU A 20 -6.29 -2.14 10.15
C LEU A 20 -5.82 -0.74 10.57
N ASN A 21 -5.82 -0.43 11.87
CA ASN A 21 -5.27 0.84 12.37
C ASN A 21 -3.75 0.97 12.15
N ALA A 22 -3.00 -0.13 12.30
CA ALA A 22 -1.58 -0.14 11.99
C ALA A 22 -1.34 0.11 10.48
N TRP A 23 -2.16 -0.51 9.62
CA TRP A 23 -2.13 -0.25 8.18
C TRP A 23 -2.41 1.22 7.85
N TYR A 24 -3.44 1.80 8.48
CA TYR A 24 -3.75 3.22 8.34
C TYR A 24 -2.57 4.13 8.73
N MET A 25 -1.87 3.83 9.83
CA MET A 25 -0.68 4.58 10.23
C MET A 25 0.45 4.48 9.21
N ALA A 26 0.68 3.31 8.62
CA ALA A 26 1.68 3.12 7.57
C ALA A 26 1.34 3.94 6.30
N ILE A 27 0.07 3.91 5.87
CA ILE A 27 -0.44 4.73 4.76
C ILE A 27 -0.22 6.21 5.06
N LYS A 28 -0.65 6.68 6.23
CA LYS A 28 -0.55 8.09 6.64
C LYS A 28 0.90 8.58 6.68
N SER A 29 1.83 7.72 7.08
CA SER A 29 3.27 8.02 7.12
C SER A 29 3.97 7.85 5.75
N GLY A 30 3.25 7.42 4.71
CA GLY A 30 3.81 7.20 3.37
C GLY A 30 4.81 6.03 3.31
N LEU A 31 4.73 5.08 4.24
CA LEU A 31 5.60 3.91 4.29
C LEU A 31 5.03 2.82 3.37
N VAL A 32 5.35 2.89 2.08
CA VAL A 32 4.73 2.03 1.04
C VAL A 32 4.96 0.54 1.30
N ASP A 33 6.22 0.12 1.46
CA ASP A 33 6.57 -1.29 1.65
C ASP A 33 5.94 -1.87 2.93
N GLU A 34 5.89 -1.05 3.98
CA GLU A 34 5.24 -1.40 5.25
C GLU A 34 3.72 -1.55 5.07
N ALA A 35 3.09 -0.60 4.37
CA ALA A 35 1.66 -0.61 4.12
C ALA A 35 1.25 -1.81 3.26
N GLU A 36 2.02 -2.18 2.24
CA GLU A 36 1.78 -3.39 1.44
C GLU A 36 1.89 -4.66 2.30
N ARG A 37 2.91 -4.77 3.15
CA ARG A 37 3.08 -5.93 4.02
C ARG A 37 1.92 -6.07 5.02
N ILE A 38 1.56 -4.99 5.71
CA ILE A 38 0.46 -5.02 6.68
C ILE A 38 -0.87 -5.31 5.99
N LYS A 39 -1.10 -4.81 4.76
CA LYS A 39 -2.32 -5.12 3.99
C LYS A 39 -2.51 -6.65 3.86
N VAL A 40 -1.47 -7.36 3.43
CA VAL A 40 -1.53 -8.82 3.24
C VAL A 40 -1.84 -9.55 4.54
N GLU A 41 -1.21 -9.16 5.65
CA GLU A 41 -1.50 -9.72 6.97
C GLU A 41 -2.95 -9.45 7.39
N ALA A 42 -3.42 -8.20 7.21
CA ALA A 42 -4.77 -7.79 7.58
C ALA A 42 -5.83 -8.53 6.77
N GLU A 43 -5.64 -8.73 5.46
CA GLU A 43 -6.57 -9.47 4.59
C GLU A 43 -6.70 -10.95 5.01
N ALA A 44 -5.58 -11.58 5.40
CA ALA A 44 -5.58 -12.95 5.88
C ALA A 44 -6.38 -13.10 7.21
N GLU A 45 -6.25 -12.14 8.11
CA GLU A 45 -7.02 -12.10 9.36
C GLU A 45 -8.49 -11.76 9.11
N LEU A 46 -8.77 -10.79 8.22
CA LEU A 46 -10.12 -10.35 7.85
C LEU A 46 -10.96 -11.52 7.30
N ALA A 47 -10.38 -12.40 6.49
CA ALA A 47 -11.07 -13.57 5.93
C ALA A 47 -11.57 -14.56 7.00
N ASN A 48 -10.91 -14.60 8.16
CA ASN A 48 -11.27 -15.46 9.29
C ASN A 48 -11.84 -14.70 10.49
N MET A 49 -12.17 -13.42 10.33
CA MET A 49 -12.80 -12.59 11.35
C MET A 49 -14.26 -13.01 11.61
N GLU A 50 -14.76 -12.71 12.80
CA GLU A 50 -16.19 -12.66 13.07
C GLU A 50 -16.88 -11.62 12.18
N GLU A 51 -18.15 -11.85 11.88
CA GLU A 51 -18.87 -10.96 10.98
C GLU A 51 -19.06 -9.59 11.62
N ASN A 52 -18.49 -8.56 11.01
CA ASN A 52 -18.64 -7.19 11.44
C ASN A 52 -18.62 -6.25 10.22
N GLN A 53 -19.75 -5.63 9.92
CA GLN A 53 -19.90 -4.77 8.73
C GLN A 53 -19.10 -3.47 8.83
N ASP A 54 -18.95 -2.92 10.04
CA ASP A 54 -18.18 -1.68 10.25
C ASP A 54 -16.68 -1.92 10.00
N ALA A 55 -16.16 -3.08 10.41
CA ALA A 55 -14.78 -3.49 10.15
C ALA A 55 -14.53 -3.72 8.64
N LEU A 56 -15.49 -4.33 7.94
CA LEU A 56 -15.41 -4.50 6.47
C LEU A 56 -15.47 -3.16 5.73
N LEU A 57 -16.35 -2.25 6.15
CA LEU A 57 -16.43 -0.89 5.62
C LEU A 57 -15.12 -0.13 5.89
N TYR A 58 -14.57 -0.27 7.09
CA TYR A 58 -13.30 0.37 7.43
C TYR A 58 -12.16 -0.13 6.53
N TYR A 59 -12.08 -1.44 6.29
CA TYR A 59 -11.14 -2.02 5.34
C TYR A 59 -11.27 -1.39 3.95
N GLN A 60 -12.49 -1.29 3.39
CA GLN A 60 -12.72 -0.71 2.05
C GLN A 60 -12.24 0.76 1.97
N LEU A 61 -12.47 1.53 3.03
CA LEU A 61 -12.01 2.92 3.11
C LEU A 61 -10.48 3.04 3.19
N LEU A 62 -9.79 2.07 3.79
CA LEU A 62 -8.33 2.03 3.83
C LEU A 62 -7.75 1.55 2.51
N GLU A 63 -8.39 0.59 1.85
CA GLU A 63 -8.02 0.14 0.51
C GLU A 63 -8.02 1.30 -0.48
N PHE A 64 -9.11 2.09 -0.52
CA PHE A 64 -9.18 3.29 -1.34
C PHE A 64 -8.05 4.29 -1.02
N ARG A 65 -7.73 4.51 0.27
CA ARG A 65 -6.61 5.38 0.66
C ARG A 65 -5.25 4.83 0.22
N HIS A 66 -5.07 3.52 0.28
CA HIS A 66 -3.86 2.85 -0.15
C HIS A 66 -3.65 3.01 -1.67
N GLU A 67 -4.71 2.83 -2.47
CA GLU A 67 -4.67 3.08 -3.92
C GLU A 67 -4.25 4.52 -4.25
N ILE A 68 -4.80 5.49 -3.52
CA ILE A 68 -4.42 6.89 -3.67
C ILE A 68 -2.91 7.07 -3.40
N MET A 69 -2.40 6.52 -2.30
CA MET A 69 -0.97 6.60 -1.96
C MET A 69 -0.08 6.02 -3.07
N LEU A 70 -0.43 4.84 -3.59
CA LEU A 70 0.31 4.19 -4.68
C LEU A 70 0.29 5.03 -5.97
N SER A 71 -0.85 5.66 -6.27
CA SER A 71 -0.98 6.55 -7.44
C SER A 71 -0.05 7.76 -7.35
N TYR A 72 0.06 8.38 -6.16
CA TYR A 72 0.96 9.51 -5.91
C TYR A 72 2.42 9.10 -6.04
N MET A 73 2.80 7.93 -5.51
CA MET A 73 4.17 7.43 -5.59
C MET A 73 4.57 7.10 -7.03
N LYS A 74 3.67 6.47 -7.81
CA LYS A 74 3.86 6.24 -9.25
C LYS A 74 4.09 7.55 -10.01
N SER A 75 3.26 8.55 -9.74
CA SER A 75 3.38 9.89 -10.33
C SER A 75 4.70 10.55 -9.98
N LYS A 76 5.12 10.54 -8.71
CA LYS A 76 6.41 11.07 -8.25
C LYS A 76 7.59 10.39 -8.94
N ASN A 77 7.55 9.07 -9.08
CA ASN A 77 8.57 8.31 -9.79
C ASN A 77 8.63 8.66 -11.28
N MET A 78 7.48 8.88 -11.92
CA MET A 78 7.40 9.36 -13.30
C MET A 78 8.05 10.72 -13.47
N PHE A 79 7.71 11.70 -12.62
CA PHE A 79 8.32 13.02 -12.65
C PHE A 79 9.83 12.98 -12.43
N LYS A 80 10.30 12.14 -11.50
CA LYS A 80 11.75 11.93 -11.28
C LYS A 80 12.44 11.40 -12.54
N ARG A 81 11.84 10.45 -13.25
CA ARG A 81 12.37 9.92 -14.52
C ARG A 81 12.41 10.99 -15.61
N ILE A 82 11.35 11.78 -15.76
CA ILE A 82 11.30 12.89 -16.74
C ILE A 82 12.41 13.90 -16.42
N TYR A 83 12.54 14.31 -15.15
CA TYR A 83 13.59 15.22 -14.72
C TYR A 83 15.00 14.69 -15.04
N MET A 84 15.26 13.40 -14.78
CA MET A 84 16.53 12.76 -15.11
C MET A 84 16.80 12.77 -16.63
N ILE A 85 15.81 12.45 -17.46
CA ILE A 85 15.94 12.47 -18.92
C ILE A 85 16.23 13.89 -19.41
N THR A 86 15.48 14.89 -18.94
CA THR A 86 15.69 16.29 -19.32
C THR A 86 17.08 16.78 -18.91
N ARG A 87 17.54 16.43 -17.70
CA ARG A 87 18.88 16.77 -17.23
C ARG A 87 19.97 16.12 -18.09
N MET A 88 19.85 14.83 -18.40
CA MET A 88 20.82 14.14 -19.27
C MET A 88 20.83 14.73 -20.69
N LYS A 89 19.66 15.08 -21.24
CA LYS A 89 19.57 15.75 -22.54
C LYS A 89 20.23 17.13 -22.51
N MET A 90 19.98 17.94 -21.49
CA MET A 90 20.62 19.26 -21.34
C MET A 90 22.13 19.16 -21.21
N THR A 91 22.63 18.21 -20.42
CA THR A 91 24.08 17.96 -20.30
C THR A 91 24.68 17.49 -21.63
N SER A 92 24.03 16.55 -22.32
CA SER A 92 24.47 16.09 -23.65
C SER A 92 24.45 17.22 -24.68
N PHE A 93 23.40 18.04 -24.73
CA PHE A 93 23.30 19.19 -25.63
C PHE A 93 24.41 20.22 -25.35
N SER A 94 24.67 20.53 -24.08
CA SER A 94 25.77 21.44 -23.71
C SER A 94 27.16 20.89 -24.07
N LEU A 95 27.36 19.57 -23.99
CA LEU A 95 28.62 18.95 -24.39
C LEU A 95 28.79 18.99 -25.91
N ILE A 96 27.74 18.72 -26.69
CA ILE A 96 27.79 18.81 -28.16
C ILE A 96 28.15 20.23 -28.60
N GLU A 97 27.54 21.27 -28.01
CA GLU A 97 27.89 22.67 -28.30
C GLU A 97 29.36 22.98 -27.97
N PHE A 98 29.91 22.39 -26.90
CA PHE A 98 31.32 22.56 -26.54
C PHE A 98 32.29 21.86 -27.51
N TYR A 99 31.90 20.73 -28.12
CA TYR A 99 32.74 19.97 -29.04
C TYR A 99 32.62 20.39 -30.52
N VAL A 100 31.68 21.27 -30.87
CA VAL A 100 31.45 21.75 -32.25
C VAL A 100 32.10 23.13 -32.51
N VAL A 101 32.90 23.64 -31.57
CA VAL A 101 33.78 24.82 -31.70
C VAL A 101 35.23 24.38 -31.67
#